data_AF-A0A5J6XVI6-F1
#
_entry.id   AF-A0A5J6XVI6-F1
#
_cell.length_a   1.000
_cell.length_b   1.000
_cell.length_c   1.000
_cell.angle_alpha   90.00
_cell.angle_beta   90.00
_cell.angle_gamma   90.00
#
_symmetry.space_group_name_H-M   'P 1'
#
loop_
_entity.id
_entity.type
_entity.pdbx_description
1 polymer ?
#
loop_
_entity_poly.entity_id
_entity_poly.type
_entity_poly.pdbx_seq_one_letter_code
_entity_poly.pdbx_strand_id
1 'polypeptide(L)'
;MKHLLKHGVVYTIRKEKRKRVGKDWITTGRGNKKIADVNVEYVGMVEILYKGFGNWFGGVVFPDNKPKFMYDATLEDYVKHSGFNTVNAWIRELMRLNGIKTWKKMPIEWHLYKVTLVKKAEEERDG
;
A
#
# COMPACT_ATOMS: atom_id res chain seq x y z
N MET A 1 -4.74 -9.52 0.47
CA MET A 1 -5.75 -9.87 -0.56
C MET A 1 -7.16 -10.03 -0.02
N LYS A 2 -7.37 -10.84 1.03
CA LYS A 2 -8.69 -11.00 1.67
C LYS A 2 -9.36 -9.66 2.06
N HIS A 3 -8.56 -8.70 2.56
CA HIS A 3 -9.06 -7.37 2.93
C HIS A 3 -9.72 -6.63 1.74
N LEU A 4 -9.05 -6.55 0.59
CA LEU A 4 -9.59 -5.90 -0.62
C LEU A 4 -10.89 -6.56 -1.09
N LEU A 5 -10.96 -7.89 -1.12
CA LEU A 5 -12.15 -8.61 -1.57
C LEU A 5 -13.35 -8.45 -0.61
N LYS A 6 -13.09 -8.15 0.66
CA LYS A 6 -14.10 -7.93 1.70
C LYS A 6 -14.56 -6.47 1.76
N HIS A 7 -13.65 -5.51 1.63
CA HIS A 7 -13.90 -4.09 1.89
C HIS A 7 -13.96 -3.23 0.62
N GLY A 8 -13.63 -3.79 -0.54
CA GLY A 8 -13.65 -3.09 -1.83
C GLY A 8 -12.53 -2.08 -2.04
N VAL A 9 -11.76 -1.76 -1.00
CA VAL A 9 -10.59 -0.86 -1.08
C VAL A 9 -9.44 -1.41 -0.25
N VAL A 10 -8.21 -1.20 -0.73
CA VAL A 10 -7.00 -1.42 0.05
C VAL A 10 -5.94 -0.37 -0.27
N TYR A 11 -5.20 0.08 0.73
CA TYR A 11 -4.01 0.90 0.54
C TYR A 11 -2.76 0.03 0.55
N THR A 12 -1.88 0.24 -0.42
CA THR A 12 -0.65 -0.54 -0.60
C THR A 12 0.55 0.38 -0.77
N ILE A 13 1.66 0.01 -0.15
CA ILE A 13 2.94 0.73 -0.28
C ILE A 13 3.88 -0.09 -1.14
N ARG A 14 4.63 0.58 -2.01
CA ARG A 14 5.66 -0.03 -2.86
C ARG A 14 6.97 0.73 -2.79
N LYS A 15 8.08 -0.01 -2.89
CA LYS A 15 9.42 0.57 -2.98
C LYS A 15 9.61 1.35 -4.28
N GLU A 16 9.23 0.74 -5.40
CA GLU A 16 9.38 1.33 -6.73
C GLU A 16 8.06 1.95 -7.19
N LYS A 17 8.14 3.16 -7.77
CA LYS A 17 6.98 3.81 -8.39
C LYS A 17 6.49 2.98 -9.57
N ARG A 18 5.18 2.71 -9.62
CA ARG A 18 4.54 2.09 -10.78
C ARG A 18 4.72 2.98 -12.02
N LYS A 19 5.10 2.35 -13.14
CA LYS A 19 5.17 3.01 -14.46
C LYS A 19 3.80 3.48 -14.95
N ARG A 20 2.73 2.79 -14.54
CA ARG A 20 1.33 3.11 -14.90
C ARG A 20 0.39 2.87 -13.73
N VAL A 21 -0.67 3.68 -13.70
CA VAL A 21 -1.82 3.58 -12.79
C VAL A 21 -3.10 3.53 -13.65
N GLY A 22 -4.25 3.26 -13.03
CA GLY A 22 -5.53 3.03 -13.71
C GLY A 22 -5.99 1.57 -13.60
N LYS A 23 -6.77 1.12 -14.58
CA LYS A 23 -7.31 -0.25 -14.63
C LYS A 23 -6.19 -1.28 -14.63
N ASP A 24 -6.29 -2.25 -13.74
CA ASP A 24 -5.35 -3.34 -13.57
C ASP A 24 -6.10 -4.59 -13.08
N TRP A 25 -5.40 -5.70 -12.92
CA TRP A 25 -5.96 -6.92 -12.32
C TRP A 25 -5.03 -7.44 -11.24
N ILE A 26 -5.59 -8.20 -10.31
CA ILE A 26 -4.84 -8.76 -9.19
C ILE A 26 -4.89 -10.29 -9.20
N THR A 27 -3.87 -10.88 -8.57
CA THR A 27 -3.70 -12.31 -8.36
C THR A 27 -3.27 -12.60 -6.94
N THR A 28 -3.42 -13.83 -6.48
CA THR A 28 -2.87 -14.26 -5.18
C THR A 28 -1.33 -14.36 -5.17
N GLY A 29 -0.69 -14.30 -6.34
CA GLY A 29 0.76 -14.43 -6.50
C GLY A 29 1.18 -14.35 -7.97
N ARG A 30 2.48 -14.21 -8.22
CA ARG A 30 3.02 -14.17 -9.60
C ARG A 30 2.73 -15.49 -10.31
N GLY A 31 2.18 -15.42 -11.53
CA GLY A 31 1.82 -16.59 -12.34
C GLY A 31 0.46 -17.21 -12.00
N ASN A 32 -0.23 -16.73 -10.96
CA ASN A 32 -1.55 -17.24 -10.61
C ASN A 32 -2.65 -16.65 -11.49
N LYS A 33 -3.82 -17.31 -11.49
CA LYS A 33 -5.02 -16.83 -12.17
C LYS A 33 -5.48 -15.48 -11.62
N LYS A 34 -6.07 -14.68 -12.49
CA LYS A 34 -6.78 -13.44 -12.14
C LYS A 34 -7.86 -13.75 -11.11
N ILE A 35 -7.97 -12.90 -10.08
CA ILE A 35 -9.01 -13.02 -9.06
C ILE A 35 -9.97 -11.82 -9.04
N ALA A 36 -9.54 -10.66 -9.53
CA ALA A 36 -10.37 -9.47 -9.62
C ALA A 36 -9.75 -8.42 -10.55
N ASP A 37 -10.62 -7.60 -11.12
CA ASP A 37 -10.29 -6.32 -11.74
C ASP A 37 -10.26 -5.22 -10.67
N VAL A 38 -9.31 -4.30 -10.81
CA VAL A 38 -9.10 -3.20 -9.87
C VAL A 38 -8.80 -1.91 -10.61
N ASN A 39 -9.02 -0.79 -9.94
CA ASN A 39 -8.44 0.49 -10.30
C ASN A 39 -7.33 0.85 -9.31
N VAL A 40 -6.16 1.21 -9.82
CA VAL A 40 -5.01 1.61 -9.01
C VAL A 40 -4.80 3.10 -9.16
N GLU A 41 -4.75 3.82 -8.06
CA GLU A 41 -4.53 5.27 -8.03
C GLU A 41 -3.27 5.57 -7.22
N TYR A 42 -2.40 6.44 -7.74
CA TYR A 42 -1.26 6.93 -6.97
C TYR A 42 -1.74 7.97 -5.96
N VAL A 43 -1.43 7.77 -4.68
CA VAL A 43 -1.83 8.69 -3.61
C VAL A 43 -0.72 9.70 -3.37
N GLY A 44 0.52 9.23 -3.22
CA GLY A 44 1.65 10.09 -2.90
C GLY A 44 2.88 9.29 -2.51
N MET A 45 3.98 10.00 -2.27
CA MET A 45 5.18 9.43 -1.69
C MET A 45 4.95 9.23 -0.20
N VAL A 46 5.48 8.15 0.37
CA VAL A 46 5.45 7.86 1.79
C VAL A 46 6.86 8.00 2.33
N GLU A 47 7.01 8.85 3.33
CA GLU A 47 8.24 8.94 4.11
C GLU A 47 8.09 8.16 5.40
N ILE A 48 9.07 7.31 5.71
CA ILE A 48 9.08 6.53 6.96
C ILE A 48 10.41 6.75 7.68
N LEU A 49 10.31 7.16 8.95
CA LEU A 49 11.41 7.45 9.84
C LEU A 49 11.33 6.57 11.09
N TYR A 50 12.43 5.90 11.43
CA TYR A 50 12.55 5.15 12.67
C TYR A 50 12.94 6.08 13.82
N LYS A 51 12.19 6.06 14.93
CA LYS A 51 12.47 6.90 16.12
C LYS A 51 13.12 6.15 17.28
N GLY A 52 13.47 4.86 17.11
CA GLY A 52 13.99 4.04 18.21
C GLY A 52 12.89 3.27 18.94
N PHE A 53 13.29 2.27 19.73
CA PHE A 53 12.40 1.46 20.58
C PHE A 53 11.19 0.83 19.87
N GLY A 54 11.31 0.49 18.59
CA GLY A 54 10.19 -0.07 17.80
C GLY A 54 9.14 0.96 17.36
N ASN A 55 9.39 2.25 17.58
CA ASN A 55 8.52 3.33 17.15
C ASN A 55 8.92 3.85 15.77
N TRP A 56 7.91 4.06 14.95
CA TRP A 56 8.04 4.56 13.59
C TRP A 56 7.17 5.80 13.45
N PHE A 57 7.63 6.76 12.66
CA PHE A 57 6.84 7.87 12.18
C PHE A 57 6.80 7.80 10.65
N GLY A 58 5.67 8.16 10.06
CA GLY A 58 5.62 8.33 8.63
C GLY A 58 4.45 9.18 8.18
N GLY A 59 4.57 9.75 7.00
CA GLY A 59 3.59 10.64 6.41
C GLY A 59 3.55 10.48 4.89
N VAL A 60 2.52 11.05 4.27
CA VAL A 60 2.34 11.06 2.82
C VAL A 60 2.65 12.45 2.26
N VAL A 61 3.58 12.51 1.30
CA VAL A 61 3.88 13.69 0.49
C VAL A 61 3.08 13.58 -0.82
N PHE A 62 2.12 14.48 -1.01
CA PHE A 62 1.22 14.45 -2.16
C PHE A 62 1.87 15.04 -3.42
N PRO A 63 1.41 14.66 -4.63
CA PRO A 63 2.03 15.05 -5.91
C PRO A 63 1.95 16.54 -6.25
N ASP A 64 1.17 17.34 -5.51
CA ASP A 64 1.01 18.78 -5.73
C ASP A 64 2.18 19.61 -5.17
N ASN A 65 3.30 18.96 -4.79
CA ASN A 65 4.50 19.57 -4.23
C ASN A 65 4.24 20.46 -2.99
N LYS A 66 3.08 20.32 -2.36
CA LYS A 66 2.87 20.85 -1.02
C LYS A 66 3.38 19.79 -0.06
N PRO A 67 4.54 20.01 0.59
CA PRO A 67 4.85 19.20 1.75
C PRO A 67 3.73 19.40 2.76
N LYS A 68 2.85 18.41 2.91
CA LYS A 68 2.16 18.20 4.18
C LYS A 68 3.15 17.54 5.13
N PHE A 69 4.27 18.21 5.40
CA PHE A 69 5.09 17.82 6.53
C PHE A 69 4.32 18.21 7.79
N MET A 70 4.08 17.18 8.59
CA MET A 70 3.44 17.23 9.90
C MET A 70 1.92 17.49 9.89
N TYR A 71 1.16 16.41 10.13
CA TYR A 71 -0.14 16.33 10.84
C TYR A 71 -1.46 16.12 10.09
N ASP A 72 -1.55 16.21 8.76
CA ASP A 72 -2.89 16.14 8.13
C ASP A 72 -3.38 14.73 7.75
N ALA A 73 -2.46 13.76 7.58
CA ALA A 73 -2.83 12.37 7.30
C ALA A 73 -1.82 11.42 7.96
N THR A 74 -2.27 10.75 9.01
CA THR A 74 -1.48 9.78 9.76
C THR A 74 -1.41 8.46 8.98
N LEU A 75 -0.29 7.72 9.03
CA LEU A 75 -0.23 6.41 8.34
C LEU A 75 -1.31 5.44 8.86
N GLU A 76 -1.76 5.66 10.09
CA GLU A 76 -2.86 5.03 10.78
C GLU A 76 -4.16 5.06 9.96
N ASP A 77 -4.45 6.17 9.27
CA ASP A 77 -5.62 6.29 8.38
C ASP A 77 -5.57 5.35 7.19
N TYR A 78 -4.36 4.97 6.76
CA TYR A 78 -4.17 4.01 5.68
C TYR A 78 -4.04 2.59 6.20
N VAL A 79 -3.53 2.39 7.42
CA VAL A 79 -3.41 1.08 8.08
C VAL A 79 -4.77 0.40 8.19
N LYS A 80 -5.82 1.13 8.60
CA LYS A 80 -7.17 0.58 8.74
C LYS A 80 -7.69 -0.08 7.45
N HIS A 81 -7.14 0.32 6.31
CA HIS A 81 -7.46 -0.17 4.98
C HIS A 81 -6.29 -0.90 4.30
N SER A 82 -5.24 -1.29 5.00
CA SER A 82 -4.08 -1.99 4.40
C SER A 82 -4.14 -3.51 4.58
N GLY A 83 -5.05 -3.98 5.45
CA GLY A 83 -5.08 -5.37 5.92
C GLY A 83 -4.15 -5.64 7.11
N PHE A 84 -3.55 -4.60 7.70
CA PHE A 84 -2.76 -4.65 8.93
C PHE A 84 -3.48 -3.89 10.05
N ASN A 85 -3.20 -4.27 11.30
CA ASN A 85 -3.81 -3.61 12.46
C ASN A 85 -2.99 -2.44 12.99
N THR A 86 -1.69 -2.34 12.66
CA THR A 86 -0.79 -1.30 13.15
C THR A 86 0.20 -0.84 12.08
N VAL A 87 0.67 0.41 12.19
CA VAL A 87 1.73 0.98 11.34
C VAL A 87 2.99 0.12 11.41
N ASN A 88 3.39 -0.30 12.62
CA ASN A 88 4.57 -1.17 12.81
C ASN A 88 4.43 -2.53 12.11
N ALA A 89 3.26 -3.18 12.18
CA ALA A 89 3.04 -4.45 11.49
C ALA A 89 3.13 -4.27 9.97
N TRP A 90 2.56 -3.18 9.45
CA TRP A 90 2.63 -2.87 8.03
C TRP A 90 4.06 -2.61 7.57
N ILE A 91 4.82 -1.80 8.31
CA ILE A 91 6.23 -1.49 8.02
C ILE A 91 7.10 -2.75 8.07
N ARG A 92 6.93 -3.61 9.08
CA ARG A 92 7.68 -4.87 9.19
C ARG A 92 7.42 -5.79 8.00
N GLU A 93 6.18 -5.84 7.53
CA GLU A 93 5.87 -6.61 6.33
C GLU A 93 6.53 -6.01 5.08
N LEU A 94 6.51 -4.68 4.92
CA LEU A 94 7.23 -4.01 3.83
C LEU A 94 8.73 -4.32 3.87
N MET A 95 9.35 -4.28 5.06
CA MET A 95 10.74 -4.68 5.23
C MET A 95 10.98 -6.13 4.79
N ARG A 96 10.12 -7.05 5.25
CA ARG A 96 10.20 -8.48 4.92
C ARG A 96 10.08 -8.72 3.41
N LEU A 97 9.08 -8.12 2.76
CA LEU A 97 8.83 -8.25 1.32
C LEU A 97 9.97 -7.70 0.45
N ASN A 98 10.73 -6.73 0.98
CA ASN A 98 11.85 -6.11 0.27
C ASN A 98 13.22 -6.63 0.75
N GLY A 99 13.27 -7.68 1.58
CA GLY A 99 14.52 -8.26 2.07
C GLY A 99 15.31 -7.35 3.02
N ILE A 100 14.68 -6.33 3.61
CA ILE A 100 15.31 -5.36 4.50
C ILE A 100 15.36 -5.95 5.91
N LYS A 101 16.57 -6.30 6.37
CA LYS A 101 16.79 -6.94 7.69
C LYS A 101 16.96 -5.96 8.85
N THR A 102 17.16 -4.67 8.56
CA THR A 102 17.39 -3.63 9.57
C THR A 102 16.82 -2.30 9.11
N TRP A 103 16.26 -1.54 10.06
CA TRP A 103 15.70 -0.21 9.81
C TRP A 103 16.72 0.76 9.23
N LYS A 104 18.02 0.56 9.52
CA LYS A 104 19.12 1.37 8.97
C LYS A 104 19.25 1.29 7.44
N LYS A 105 18.72 0.24 6.83
CA LYS A 105 18.71 0.00 5.37
C LYS A 105 17.35 0.31 4.75
N MET A 106 16.42 0.86 5.52
CA MET A 106 15.10 1.19 5.01
C MET A 106 15.20 2.43 4.11
N PRO A 107 14.73 2.35 2.85
CA PRO A 107 14.54 3.54 2.04
C PRO A 107 13.66 4.55 2.78
N ILE A 108 14.00 5.83 2.65
CA ILE A 108 13.17 6.91 3.19
C ILE A 108 11.91 7.03 2.33
N GLU A 109 12.06 6.92 1.01
CA GLU A 109 11.00 7.13 0.03
C GLU A 109 10.30 5.82 -0.35
N TRP A 110 8.98 5.86 -0.31
CA TRP A 110 8.08 4.81 -0.75
C TRP A 110 6.91 5.42 -1.53
N HIS A 111 6.09 4.59 -2.15
CA HIS A 111 4.96 5.03 -2.97
C HIS A 111 3.66 4.39 -2.50
N LEU A 112 2.70 5.22 -2.11
CA LEU A 112 1.37 4.80 -1.66
C LEU A 112 0.39 4.77 -2.83
N TYR A 113 -0.39 3.69 -2.87
CA TYR A 113 -1.44 3.49 -3.85
C TYR A 113 -2.74 3.12 -3.17
N LYS A 114 -3.84 3.67 -3.66
CA LYS A 114 -5.18 3.21 -3.38
C LYS A 114 -5.55 2.20 -4.47
N VAL A 115 -6.02 1.03 -4.04
CA VAL A 115 -6.50 -0.03 -4.94
C VAL A 115 -7.96 -0.26 -4.64
N THR A 116 -8.80 0.00 -5.63
CA THR A 116 -10.26 -0.13 -5.53
C THR A 116 -10.70 -1.33 -6.35
N LEU A 117 -11.48 -2.22 -5.75
CA LEU A 117 -12.10 -3.36 -6.42
C LEU A 117 -13.10 -2.85 -7.46
N VAL A 118 -12.99 -3.34 -8.69
CA VAL A 118 -13.95 -3.05 -9.76
C VAL A 118 -14.92 -4.22 -9.91
N LYS A 119 -14.39 -5.44 -10.07
CA LYS A 119 -15.19 -6.66 -10.24
C LYS A 119 -14.40 -7.88 -9.76
N LYS A 120 -15.08 -8.89 -9.18
CA LYS A 120 -14.48 -10.20 -8.85
C LYS A 120 -14.52 -11.12 -10.06
N ALA A 121 -13.50 -11.96 -10.23
CA ALA A 121 -13.45 -12.92 -11.35
C ALA A 121 -14.52 -14.03 -11.27
N GLU A 122 -15.09 -14.29 -10.08
CA GLU A 122 -16.12 -15.32 -9.88
C GLU A 122 -17.48 -14.93 -10.49
N GLU A 123 -17.71 -13.65 -10.84
CA GLU A 123 -18.93 -13.15 -11.51
C GLU A 123 -18.85 -13.21 -13.05
N GLU A 124 -17.93 -14.00 -13.63
CA GLU A 124 -17.81 -14.24 -15.08
C GLU A 124 -18.42 -15.58 -15.52
N ARG A 125 -19.01 -16.38 -14.62
CA ARG A 125 -19.52 -17.73 -14.94
C ARG A 125 -21.04 -17.83 -15.19
N ASP A 126 -21.80 -16.76 -14.99
CA ASP A 126 -23.26 -16.76 -15.16
C ASP A 126 -23.73 -15.79 -16.26
N GLY A 127 -22.95 -15.61 -17.32
CA GLY A 127 -23.29 -14.79 -18.50
C GLY A 127 -23.15 -15.56 -19.80
#